data_AF-A0A543PZ76-F1
#
_entry.id   AF-A0A543PZ76-F1
#
_cell.length_a   1.000
_cell.length_b   1.000
_cell.length_c   1.000
_cell.angle_alpha   90.00
_cell.angle_beta   90.00
_cell.angle_gamma   90.00
#
_symmetry.space_group_name_H-M   'P 1'
#
loop_
_entity.id
_entity.type
_entity.pdbx_description
1 polymer ?
#
loop_
_entity_poly.entity_id
_entity_poly.type
_entity_poly.pdbx_seq_one_letter_code
_entity_poly.pdbx_strand_id
1 'polypeptide(L)'
;MATYAEMKEMFDEIRADFRYDHELNGCLNCGICTATCPSAQFYDYSPREIVQLLWTENVEQIYDAMQEKIWACAQCMTCAARCPFKNSPGGLVMIMREVSIRHGMQSAKDVLRPFGRVMLKLITTGNQLSPDMIQPDHFPDWGPNIQKVEGDLRILRKAIPVRTLQTVETAWEVSLKTSVEMYTIWEMTGVLKSLETMDENLFDVIEDFIDEKREDYEDWLESQER
;
A
#
# COMPACT_ATOMS: atom_id res chain seq x y z
N MET A 1 0.23 10.02 -24.59
CA MET A 1 -1.18 10.02 -24.14
C MET A 1 -1.73 8.64 -24.43
N ALA A 2 -2.40 8.00 -23.47
CA ALA A 2 -3.05 6.72 -23.70
C ALA A 2 -4.11 6.85 -24.81
N THR A 3 -4.33 5.77 -25.53
CA THR A 3 -5.41 5.62 -26.51
C THR A 3 -6.73 5.36 -25.79
N TYR A 4 -7.86 5.69 -26.43
CA TYR A 4 -9.17 5.38 -25.86
C TYR A 4 -9.35 3.88 -25.56
N ALA A 5 -8.76 2.99 -26.38
CA ALA A 5 -8.81 1.55 -26.16
C ALA A 5 -8.13 1.15 -24.84
N GLU A 6 -6.93 1.68 -24.57
CA GLU A 6 -6.21 1.44 -23.31
C GLU A 6 -6.98 2.01 -22.10
N MET A 7 -7.56 3.21 -22.23
CA MET A 7 -8.39 3.78 -21.15
C MET A 7 -9.65 2.93 -20.90
N LYS A 8 -10.25 2.41 -21.97
CA LYS A 8 -11.45 1.57 -21.89
C LYS A 8 -11.15 0.23 -21.21
N GLU A 9 -10.00 -0.37 -21.52
CA GLU A 9 -9.52 -1.60 -20.88
C GLU A 9 -9.37 -1.41 -19.37
N MET A 10 -8.70 -0.33 -18.93
CA MET A 10 -8.56 -0.02 -17.50
C MET A 10 -9.94 0.17 -16.82
N PHE A 11 -10.87 0.87 -17.49
CA PHE A 11 -12.22 1.02 -16.96
C PHE A 11 -12.98 -0.31 -16.87
N ASP A 12 -12.86 -1.17 -17.87
CA ASP A 12 -13.49 -2.50 -17.85
C ASP A 12 -12.95 -3.36 -16.71
N GLU A 13 -11.66 -3.25 -16.39
CA GLU A 13 -11.09 -3.91 -15.21
C GLU A 13 -11.62 -3.32 -13.89
N ILE A 14 -11.75 -1.99 -13.78
CA ILE A 14 -12.37 -1.34 -12.60
C ILE A 14 -13.78 -1.90 -12.39
N ARG A 15 -14.56 -2.00 -13.47
CA ARG A 15 -15.94 -2.49 -13.45
C ARG A 15 -16.04 -3.98 -13.15
N ALA A 16 -15.06 -4.77 -13.59
CA ALA A 16 -15.02 -6.21 -13.37
C ALA A 16 -14.63 -6.61 -11.94
N ASP A 17 -14.12 -5.66 -11.13
CA ASP A 17 -13.79 -5.91 -9.74
C ASP A 17 -15.04 -6.31 -8.93
N PHE A 18 -14.93 -7.40 -8.17
CA PHE A 18 -16.06 -7.94 -7.40
C PHE A 18 -16.62 -6.94 -6.36
N ARG A 19 -15.83 -5.94 -5.94
CA ARG A 19 -16.27 -4.89 -5.02
C ARG A 19 -17.07 -3.81 -5.74
N TYR A 20 -16.92 -3.62 -7.06
CA TYR A 20 -17.45 -2.47 -7.79
C TYR A 20 -18.94 -2.23 -7.51
N ASP A 21 -19.77 -3.25 -7.69
CA ASP A 21 -21.23 -3.17 -7.48
C ASP A 21 -21.62 -3.00 -6.00
N HIS A 22 -20.75 -3.40 -5.07
CA HIS A 22 -20.96 -3.18 -3.63
C HIS A 22 -20.63 -1.73 -3.23
N GLU A 23 -19.62 -1.13 -3.86
CA GLU A 23 -19.14 0.21 -3.55
C GLU A 23 -19.93 1.31 -4.33
N LEU A 24 -20.54 0.96 -5.47
CA LEU A 24 -21.33 1.84 -6.33
C LEU A 24 -22.83 1.48 -6.33
N ASN A 25 -23.60 2.19 -5.52
CA ASN A 25 -25.05 2.05 -5.38
C ASN A 25 -25.78 3.26 -5.98
N GLY A 26 -27.12 3.27 -5.96
CA GLY A 26 -27.96 4.36 -6.50
C GLY A 26 -27.68 5.76 -5.92
N CYS A 27 -26.67 6.44 -6.45
CA CYS A 27 -26.18 7.72 -5.93
C CYS A 27 -27.09 8.87 -6.39
N LEU A 28 -27.66 9.63 -5.44
CA LEU A 28 -28.44 10.83 -5.73
C LEU A 28 -27.60 12.11 -5.87
N ASN A 29 -26.27 11.99 -5.94
CA ASN A 29 -25.35 13.13 -6.07
C ASN A 29 -25.46 14.18 -4.94
N CYS A 30 -25.90 13.78 -3.74
CA CYS A 30 -26.21 14.69 -2.61
C CYS A 30 -25.01 15.43 -2.00
N GLY A 31 -23.78 14.93 -2.18
CA GLY A 31 -22.56 15.61 -1.72
C GLY A 31 -22.17 15.43 -0.26
N ILE A 32 -22.85 14.58 0.52
CA ILE A 32 -22.43 14.23 1.90
C ILE A 32 -20.97 13.75 1.92
N CYS A 33 -20.56 12.93 0.96
CA CYS A 33 -19.19 12.43 0.85
C CYS A 33 -18.16 13.56 0.68
N THR A 34 -18.46 14.58 -0.13
CA THR A 34 -17.57 15.74 -0.32
C THR A 34 -17.56 16.63 0.91
N ALA A 35 -18.73 16.91 1.51
CA ALA A 35 -18.84 17.77 2.70
C ALA A 35 -18.07 17.21 3.90
N THR A 36 -17.98 15.89 4.03
CA THR A 36 -17.25 15.22 5.12
C THR A 36 -15.79 14.89 4.80
N CYS A 37 -15.34 15.10 3.56
CA CYS A 37 -14.00 14.71 3.12
C CYS A 37 -12.99 15.82 3.48
N PRO A 38 -11.95 15.52 4.29
CA PRO A 38 -10.90 16.49 4.57
C PRO A 38 -10.12 16.86 3.31
N SER A 39 -9.77 15.88 2.46
CA SER A 39 -8.99 16.12 1.23
C SER A 39 -9.69 17.08 0.27
N ALA A 40 -11.02 17.01 0.17
CA ALA A 40 -11.81 17.89 -0.70
C ALA A 40 -11.78 19.37 -0.28
N GLN A 41 -11.30 19.68 0.93
CA GLN A 41 -11.15 21.05 1.41
C GLN A 41 -9.83 21.69 0.98
N PHE A 42 -8.82 20.87 0.63
CA PHE A 42 -7.45 21.34 0.39
C PHE A 42 -6.92 21.02 -1.02
N TYR A 43 -7.53 20.06 -1.71
CA TYR A 43 -7.09 19.60 -3.03
C TYR A 43 -8.23 19.66 -4.05
N ASP A 44 -7.87 19.68 -5.34
CA ASP A 44 -8.84 19.47 -6.43
C ASP A 44 -9.26 17.99 -6.47
N TYR A 45 -10.07 17.62 -5.49
CA TYR A 45 -10.55 16.26 -5.30
C TYR A 45 -11.96 16.29 -4.73
N SER A 46 -12.85 15.47 -5.30
CA SER A 46 -14.20 15.31 -4.82
C SER A 46 -14.60 13.84 -4.87
N PRO A 47 -14.87 13.18 -3.73
CA PRO A 47 -15.35 11.80 -3.74
C PRO A 47 -16.72 11.68 -4.43
N ARG A 48 -17.52 12.75 -4.46
CA ARG A 48 -18.76 12.81 -5.26
C ARG A 48 -18.47 12.73 -6.75
N GLU A 49 -17.45 13.45 -7.22
CA GLU A 49 -17.07 13.45 -8.63
C GLU A 49 -16.66 12.05 -9.07
N ILE A 50 -15.82 11.35 -8.30
CA ILE A 50 -15.42 9.96 -8.58
C ILE A 50 -16.64 9.05 -8.79
N VAL A 51 -17.64 9.13 -7.90
CA VAL A 51 -18.88 8.34 -8.05
C VAL A 51 -19.63 8.71 -9.33
N GLN A 52 -19.72 10.00 -9.68
CA GLN A 52 -20.42 10.41 -10.91
C GLN A 52 -19.66 9.99 -12.18
N LEU A 53 -18.33 10.05 -12.17
CA LEU A 53 -17.51 9.60 -13.29
C LEU A 53 -17.72 8.12 -13.57
N LEU A 54 -17.69 7.29 -12.53
CA LEU A 54 -17.93 5.84 -12.64
C LEU A 54 -19.39 5.52 -13.00
N TRP A 55 -20.37 6.24 -12.44
CA TRP A 55 -21.79 6.05 -12.76
C TRP A 55 -22.14 6.42 -14.21
N THR A 56 -21.46 7.42 -14.76
CA THR A 56 -21.65 7.86 -16.16
C THR A 56 -20.73 7.16 -17.15
N GLU A 57 -19.87 6.27 -16.66
CA GLU A 57 -18.87 5.52 -17.45
C GLU A 57 -18.01 6.45 -18.34
N ASN A 58 -17.67 7.65 -17.84
CA ASN A 58 -16.87 8.61 -18.59
C ASN A 58 -15.39 8.21 -18.59
N VAL A 59 -15.02 7.32 -19.51
CA VAL A 59 -13.71 6.67 -19.59
C VAL A 59 -12.53 7.65 -19.58
N GLU A 60 -12.61 8.74 -20.36
CA GLU A 60 -11.52 9.72 -20.44
C GLU A 60 -11.31 10.43 -19.10
N GLN A 61 -12.40 10.86 -18.44
CA GLN A 61 -12.31 11.55 -17.15
C GLN A 61 -12.00 10.59 -15.99
N ILE A 62 -12.38 9.31 -16.09
CA ILE A 62 -11.96 8.27 -15.15
C ILE A 62 -10.44 8.12 -15.23
N TYR A 63 -9.89 8.01 -16.44
CA TYR A 63 -8.45 7.92 -16.66
C TYR A 63 -7.70 9.16 -16.16
N ASP A 64 -8.22 10.37 -16.41
CA ASP A 64 -7.66 11.62 -15.90
C ASP A 64 -7.67 11.65 -14.36
N ALA A 65 -8.77 11.26 -13.74
CA ALA A 65 -8.87 11.16 -12.28
C ALA A 65 -7.85 10.17 -11.68
N MET A 66 -7.49 9.11 -12.41
CA MET A 66 -6.48 8.13 -12.00
C MET A 66 -5.06 8.70 -11.98
N GLN A 67 -4.78 9.78 -12.73
CA GLN A 67 -3.46 10.40 -12.76
C GLN A 67 -3.15 11.18 -11.48
N GLU A 68 -4.11 11.92 -10.91
CA GLU A 68 -3.82 12.82 -9.79
C GLU A 68 -4.90 12.76 -8.71
N LYS A 69 -6.18 12.86 -9.09
CA LYS A 69 -7.29 13.05 -8.14
C LYS A 69 -7.41 11.90 -7.15
N ILE A 70 -7.33 10.65 -7.61
CA ILE A 70 -7.49 9.48 -6.72
C ILE A 70 -6.44 9.42 -5.61
N TRP A 71 -5.26 10.01 -5.82
CA TRP A 71 -4.14 9.99 -4.87
C TRP A 71 -4.33 10.96 -3.70
N ALA A 72 -5.23 11.95 -3.82
CA ALA A 72 -5.62 12.82 -2.72
C ALA A 72 -6.49 12.13 -1.64
N CYS A 73 -7.06 10.96 -1.94
CA CYS A 73 -7.87 10.21 -0.99
C CYS A 73 -7.01 9.62 0.15
N ALA A 74 -7.25 10.05 1.39
CA ALA A 74 -6.54 9.53 2.56
C ALA A 74 -7.05 8.15 3.04
N GLN A 75 -7.98 7.51 2.32
CA GLN A 75 -8.58 6.22 2.71
C GLN A 75 -9.18 6.20 4.14
N CYS A 76 -9.69 7.34 4.63
CA CYS A 76 -10.30 7.44 5.97
C CYS A 76 -11.70 6.81 6.09
N MET A 77 -12.30 6.39 4.97
CA MET A 77 -13.61 5.73 4.89
C MET A 77 -14.83 6.48 5.44
N THR A 78 -14.69 7.75 5.85
CA THR A 78 -15.84 8.56 6.34
C THR A 78 -16.95 8.69 5.30
N CYS A 79 -16.62 8.77 4.01
CA CYS A 79 -17.61 8.83 2.94
C CYS A 79 -18.49 7.58 2.86
N ALA A 80 -17.91 6.39 3.05
CA ALA A 80 -18.63 5.12 3.08
C ALA A 80 -19.55 5.03 4.31
N ALA A 81 -19.04 5.40 5.48
CA ALA A 81 -19.80 5.36 6.74
C ALA A 81 -20.98 6.34 6.76
N ARG A 82 -20.90 7.45 6.01
CA ARG A 82 -21.93 8.51 6.00
C ARG A 82 -22.91 8.43 4.85
N CYS A 83 -22.66 7.61 3.83
CA CYS A 83 -23.54 7.57 2.66
C CYS A 83 -24.90 6.92 3.01
N PRO A 84 -26.04 7.63 2.87
CA PRO A 84 -27.35 7.03 3.12
C PRO A 84 -27.74 5.98 2.08
N PHE A 85 -27.07 5.98 0.92
CA PHE A 85 -27.25 5.02 -0.17
C PHE A 85 -26.19 3.92 -0.18
N LYS A 86 -25.35 3.84 0.86
CA LYS A 86 -24.28 2.82 0.99
C LYS A 86 -23.26 2.86 -0.16
N ASN A 87 -23.08 4.00 -0.82
CA ASN A 87 -21.95 4.20 -1.71
C ASN A 87 -20.67 4.39 -0.90
N SER A 88 -19.56 3.96 -1.46
CA SER A 88 -18.25 4.11 -0.86
C SER A 88 -17.25 4.61 -1.91
N PRO A 89 -17.14 5.95 -2.05
CA PRO A 89 -16.13 6.56 -2.89
C PRO A 89 -14.71 6.13 -2.53
N GLY A 90 -14.43 5.87 -1.24
CA GLY A 90 -13.12 5.40 -0.78
C GLY A 90 -12.77 4.01 -1.33
N GLY A 91 -13.74 3.08 -1.31
CA GLY A 91 -13.57 1.76 -1.91
C GLY A 91 -13.46 1.80 -3.43
N LEU A 92 -14.24 2.66 -4.11
CA LEU A 92 -14.07 2.87 -5.56
C LEU A 92 -12.67 3.40 -5.90
N VAL A 93 -12.17 4.37 -5.13
CA VAL A 93 -10.79 4.87 -5.28
C VAL A 93 -9.76 3.77 -5.03
N MET A 94 -10.02 2.83 -4.11
CA MET A 94 -9.13 1.69 -3.87
C MET A 94 -9.02 0.81 -5.12
N ILE A 95 -10.14 0.44 -5.74
CA ILE A 95 -10.16 -0.32 -7.01
C ILE A 95 -9.39 0.43 -8.10
N MET A 96 -9.64 1.74 -8.25
CA MET A 96 -8.95 2.58 -9.24
C MET A 96 -7.43 2.59 -9.03
N ARG A 97 -6.96 2.71 -7.78
CA ARG A 97 -5.52 2.67 -7.45
C ARG A 97 -4.89 1.32 -7.78
N GLU A 98 -5.57 0.22 -7.48
CA GLU A 98 -5.09 -1.12 -7.79
C GLU A 98 -4.94 -1.34 -9.30
N VAL A 99 -5.89 -0.84 -10.10
CA VAL A 99 -5.80 -0.85 -11.56
C VAL A 99 -4.64 0.03 -12.04
N SER A 100 -4.46 1.23 -11.46
CA SER A 100 -3.31 2.09 -11.78
C SER A 100 -1.95 1.42 -11.52
N ILE A 101 -1.86 0.63 -10.44
CA ILE A 101 -0.66 -0.14 -10.09
C ILE A 101 -0.44 -1.28 -11.09
N ARG A 102 -1.48 -2.07 -11.38
CA ARG A 102 -1.37 -3.21 -12.33
C ARG A 102 -0.99 -2.77 -13.74
N HIS A 103 -1.40 -1.57 -14.15
CA HIS A 103 -1.05 -0.96 -15.44
C HIS A 103 0.25 -0.13 -15.39
N GLY A 104 0.96 -0.09 -14.26
CA GLY A 104 2.24 0.61 -14.13
C GLY A 104 2.17 2.10 -14.44
N MET A 105 1.04 2.75 -14.14
CA MET A 105 0.83 4.16 -14.45
C MET A 105 1.91 5.03 -13.80
N GLN A 106 2.42 6.03 -14.55
CA GLN A 106 3.49 6.90 -14.06
C GLN A 106 3.11 7.64 -12.77
N SER A 107 1.86 8.08 -12.65
CA SER A 107 1.30 8.67 -11.44
C SER A 107 1.37 7.74 -10.23
N ALA A 108 1.07 6.46 -10.40
CA ALA A 108 1.23 5.46 -9.35
C ALA A 108 2.71 5.31 -8.96
N LYS A 109 3.63 5.29 -9.95
CA LYS A 109 5.08 5.17 -9.71
C LYS A 109 5.60 6.37 -8.92
N ASP A 110 5.17 7.57 -9.27
CA ASP A 110 5.61 8.79 -8.61
C ASP A 110 5.14 8.88 -7.16
N VAL A 111 3.86 8.54 -6.90
CA VAL A 111 3.29 8.56 -5.54
C VAL A 111 3.87 7.44 -4.68
N LEU A 112 4.14 6.26 -5.24
CA LEU A 112 4.60 5.10 -4.49
C LEU A 112 6.13 5.02 -4.34
N ARG A 113 6.92 5.79 -5.10
CA ARG A 113 8.39 5.82 -5.01
C ARG A 113 8.94 5.91 -3.57
N PRO A 114 8.42 6.78 -2.67
CA PRO A 114 8.94 6.87 -1.29
C PRO A 114 8.73 5.59 -0.47
N PHE A 115 7.81 4.71 -0.88
CA PHE A 115 7.46 3.48 -0.17
C PHE A 115 8.36 2.29 -0.54
N GLY A 116 9.27 2.41 -1.51
CA GLY A 116 10.14 1.30 -1.91
C GLY A 116 10.95 0.71 -0.74
N ARG A 117 11.52 1.56 0.12
CA ARG A 117 12.23 1.12 1.34
C ARG A 117 11.30 0.44 2.35
N VAL A 118 10.06 0.91 2.46
CA VAL A 118 9.05 0.30 3.34
C VAL A 118 8.69 -1.09 2.83
N MET A 119 8.51 -1.25 1.52
CA MET A 119 8.24 -2.54 0.88
C MET A 119 9.40 -3.51 1.07
N LEU A 120 10.63 -3.09 0.81
CA LEU A 120 11.83 -3.90 1.08
C LEU A 120 11.85 -4.40 2.53
N LYS A 121 11.61 -3.51 3.49
CA LYS A 121 11.71 -3.85 4.91
C LYS A 121 10.58 -4.76 5.38
N LEU A 122 9.36 -4.52 4.89
CA LEU A 122 8.20 -5.35 5.15
C LEU A 122 8.40 -6.77 4.59
N ILE A 123 8.91 -6.89 3.38
CA ILE A 123 9.14 -8.18 2.71
C ILE A 123 10.27 -8.94 3.40
N THR A 124 11.40 -8.28 3.65
CA THR A 124 12.58 -8.94 4.21
C THR A 124 12.46 -9.31 5.69
N THR A 125 11.73 -8.50 6.47
CA THR A 125 11.72 -8.66 7.94
C THR A 125 10.35 -8.66 8.59
N GLY A 126 9.27 -8.55 7.79
CA GLY A 126 7.90 -8.54 8.29
C GLY A 126 7.50 -7.27 9.04
N ASN A 127 8.35 -6.25 9.11
CA ASN A 127 8.10 -5.00 9.82
C ASN A 127 8.44 -3.79 8.94
N GLN A 128 7.81 -2.64 9.16
CA GLN A 128 8.07 -1.42 8.37
C GLN A 128 9.22 -0.58 8.95
N LEU A 129 9.32 -0.53 10.28
CA LEU A 129 10.29 0.27 11.02
C LEU A 129 10.80 -0.50 12.22
N SER A 130 12.12 -0.55 12.42
CA SER A 130 12.74 -1.01 13.66
C SER A 130 13.33 0.17 14.45
N PRO A 131 13.39 0.08 15.79
CA PRO A 131 13.87 1.18 16.63
C PRO A 131 15.25 1.73 16.26
N ASP A 132 16.17 0.88 15.79
CA ASP A 132 17.51 1.26 15.34
C ASP A 132 17.51 2.16 14.09
N MET A 133 16.45 2.13 13.28
CA MET A 133 16.31 2.94 12.07
C MET A 133 16.03 4.41 12.37
N ILE A 134 15.51 4.74 13.55
CA ILE A 134 15.05 6.09 13.93
C ILE A 134 16.26 6.99 14.20
N GLN A 135 16.80 7.57 13.12
CA GLN A 135 17.94 8.47 13.12
C GLN A 135 17.53 9.85 12.55
N PRO A 136 18.09 10.96 13.05
CA PRO A 136 17.72 12.31 12.61
C PRO A 136 17.94 12.59 11.12
N ASP A 137 18.95 11.97 10.52
CA ASP A 137 19.27 12.06 9.09
C ASP A 137 18.28 11.28 8.21
N HIS A 138 17.74 10.17 8.70
CA HIS A 138 16.75 9.36 7.99
C HIS A 138 15.31 9.89 8.10
N PHE A 139 14.99 10.62 9.17
CA PHE A 139 13.65 11.13 9.48
C PHE A 139 13.67 12.62 9.87
N PRO A 140 14.12 13.50 8.96
CA PRO A 140 14.30 14.93 9.26
C PRO A 140 12.97 15.64 9.58
N ASP A 141 11.85 15.12 9.10
CA ASP A 141 10.49 15.65 9.27
C ASP A 141 9.89 15.34 10.65
N TRP A 142 10.46 14.41 11.42
CA TRP A 142 10.00 14.07 12.78
C TRP A 142 10.48 15.08 13.84
N GLY A 143 11.22 16.09 13.38
CA GLY A 143 11.62 17.25 14.17
C GLY A 143 12.90 17.05 14.98
N PRO A 144 13.36 18.12 15.66
CA PRO A 144 14.69 18.16 16.30
C PRO A 144 14.80 17.23 17.52
N ASN A 145 13.69 16.66 17.98
CA ASN A 145 13.60 15.83 19.17
C ASN A 145 13.45 14.34 18.86
N ILE A 146 13.74 13.90 17.63
CA ILE A 146 13.55 12.51 17.24
C ILE A 146 14.36 11.52 18.11
N GLN A 147 15.54 11.95 18.57
CA GLN A 147 16.31 11.26 19.61
C GLN A 147 16.29 12.08 20.89
N LYS A 148 15.16 12.10 21.62
CA LYS A 148 15.11 12.74 22.96
C LYS A 148 16.01 12.07 23.99
N VAL A 149 16.35 10.81 23.78
CA VAL A 149 17.16 10.04 24.71
C VAL A 149 18.55 9.90 24.11
N GLU A 150 19.46 10.75 24.57
CA GLU A 150 20.89 10.56 24.34
C GLU A 150 21.34 9.29 25.08
N GLY A 151 21.72 8.25 24.34
CA GLY A 151 22.19 6.99 24.93
C GLY A 151 22.07 5.80 23.99
N ASP A 152 22.76 4.71 24.36
CA ASP A 152 22.67 3.45 23.63
C ASP A 152 21.25 2.86 23.79
N LEU A 153 20.50 2.82 22.69
CA LEU A 153 19.14 2.29 22.65
C LEU A 153 19.08 0.84 23.18
N ARG A 154 20.13 0.03 22.98
CA ARG A 154 20.20 -1.34 23.51
C ARG A 154 20.23 -1.35 25.03
N ILE A 155 20.88 -0.37 25.66
CA ILE A 155 20.91 -0.21 27.12
C ILE A 155 19.55 0.30 27.61
N LEU A 156 19.03 1.35 26.98
CA LEU A 156 17.77 1.98 27.37
C LEU A 156 16.60 1.00 27.32
N ARG A 157 16.56 0.13 26.31
CA ARG A 157 15.50 -0.86 26.16
C ARG A 157 15.53 -1.96 27.22
N LYS A 158 16.64 -2.20 27.92
CA LYS A 158 16.67 -3.12 29.09
C LYS A 158 15.78 -2.64 30.24
N ALA A 159 15.45 -1.34 30.28
CA ALA A 159 14.52 -0.80 31.27
C ALA A 159 13.05 -1.14 30.97
N ILE A 160 12.73 -1.63 29.76
CA ILE A 160 11.36 -2.07 29.43
C ILE A 160 11.07 -3.34 30.24
N PRO A 161 9.98 -3.38 31.04
CA PRO A 161 9.69 -4.50 31.95
C PRO A 161 9.27 -5.80 31.24
N VAL A 162 9.29 -5.82 29.90
CA VAL A 162 8.88 -6.95 29.07
C VAL A 162 10.08 -7.39 28.23
N ARG A 163 10.62 -8.58 28.51
CA ARG A 163 11.86 -9.10 27.90
C ARG A 163 11.82 -9.09 26.37
N THR A 164 10.70 -9.46 25.76
CA THR A 164 10.54 -9.49 24.30
C THR A 164 10.57 -8.11 23.64
N LEU A 165 10.37 -7.04 24.41
CA LEU A 165 10.45 -5.66 23.92
C LEU A 165 11.86 -5.05 24.11
N GLN A 166 12.79 -5.77 24.75
CA GLN A 166 14.16 -5.30 24.99
C GLN A 166 15.10 -5.46 23.77
N THR A 167 14.55 -5.37 22.55
CA THR A 167 15.28 -5.47 21.27
C THR A 167 15.25 -4.14 20.52
N VAL A 168 16.35 -3.81 19.84
CA VAL A 168 16.41 -2.64 18.94
C VAL A 168 16.01 -2.96 17.51
N GLU A 169 15.86 -4.25 17.19
CA GLU A 169 15.47 -4.77 15.88
C GLU A 169 13.97 -5.13 15.88
N THR A 170 13.55 -6.20 15.19
CA THR A 170 12.17 -6.68 15.24
C THR A 170 11.87 -7.34 16.57
N ALA A 171 10.67 -7.11 17.10
CA ALA A 171 10.19 -7.73 18.34
C ALA A 171 9.70 -9.17 18.16
N TRP A 172 9.63 -9.64 16.92
CA TRP A 172 9.27 -11.00 16.54
C TRP A 172 10.30 -11.53 15.53
N GLU A 173 10.53 -12.84 15.62
CA GLU A 173 11.27 -13.62 14.64
C GLU A 173 10.26 -14.45 13.85
N VAL A 174 10.41 -14.47 12.53
CA VAL A 174 9.57 -15.27 11.64
C VAL A 174 10.30 -16.57 11.34
N SER A 175 9.64 -17.71 11.52
CA SER A 175 10.24 -19.00 11.17
C SER A 175 10.51 -19.09 9.66
N LEU A 176 11.58 -19.76 9.25
CA LEU A 176 11.93 -19.94 7.83
C LEU A 176 10.74 -20.49 7.02
N LYS A 177 10.06 -21.50 7.57
CA LYS A 177 8.85 -22.07 6.99
C LYS A 177 7.77 -21.01 6.73
N THR A 178 7.46 -20.19 7.74
CA THR A 178 6.43 -19.14 7.62
C THR A 178 6.82 -18.06 6.61
N SER A 179 8.10 -17.70 6.53
CA SER A 179 8.60 -16.76 5.53
C SER A 179 8.39 -17.30 4.11
N VAL A 180 8.82 -18.55 3.86
CA VAL A 180 8.63 -19.21 2.55
C VAL A 180 7.15 -19.35 2.19
N GLU A 181 6.30 -19.74 3.14
CA GLU A 181 4.85 -19.79 2.94
C GLU A 181 4.28 -18.42 2.55
N MET A 182 4.73 -17.34 3.19
CA MET A 182 4.29 -15.98 2.87
C MET A 182 4.74 -15.54 1.47
N TYR A 183 5.97 -15.84 1.07
CA TYR A 183 6.47 -15.51 -0.26
C TYR A 183 5.69 -16.24 -1.36
N THR A 184 5.38 -17.53 -1.14
CA THR A 184 4.49 -18.28 -2.03
C THR A 184 3.09 -17.66 -2.11
N ILE A 185 2.53 -17.16 -1.01
CA ILE A 185 1.25 -16.44 -1.05
C ILE A 185 1.36 -15.17 -1.92
N TRP A 186 2.45 -14.40 -1.81
CA TRP A 186 2.66 -13.19 -2.61
C TRP A 186 2.82 -13.48 -4.11
N GLU A 187 3.49 -14.56 -4.47
CA GLU A 187 3.56 -15.06 -5.84
C GLU A 187 2.17 -15.43 -6.36
N MET A 188 1.44 -16.26 -5.61
CA MET A 188 0.11 -16.75 -5.99
C MET A 188 -0.93 -15.63 -6.12
N THR A 189 -0.78 -14.57 -5.33
CA THR A 189 -1.69 -13.42 -5.33
C THR A 189 -1.29 -12.32 -6.33
N GLY A 190 -0.14 -12.46 -7.00
CA GLY A 190 0.36 -11.48 -7.97
C GLY A 190 0.95 -10.22 -7.34
N VAL A 191 1.27 -10.23 -6.05
CA VAL A 191 1.92 -9.12 -5.35
C VAL A 191 3.31 -8.86 -5.92
N LEU A 192 4.10 -9.92 -6.16
CA LEU A 192 5.45 -9.76 -6.73
C LEU A 192 5.41 -9.21 -8.17
N LYS A 193 4.45 -9.65 -8.99
CA LYS A 193 4.24 -9.09 -10.33
C LYS A 193 3.85 -7.61 -10.30
N SER A 194 3.04 -7.21 -9.32
CA SER A 194 2.69 -5.80 -9.12
C SER A 194 3.92 -5.00 -8.71
N LEU A 195 4.79 -5.57 -7.87
CA LEU A 195 6.06 -4.94 -7.48
C LEU A 195 6.99 -4.76 -8.67
N GLU A 196 7.22 -5.81 -9.47
CA GLU A 196 8.00 -5.78 -10.72
C GLU A 196 7.52 -4.67 -11.67
N THR A 197 6.20 -4.56 -11.85
CA THR A 197 5.58 -3.52 -12.69
C THR A 197 5.88 -2.09 -12.20
N MET A 198 5.95 -1.91 -10.88
CA MET A 198 6.13 -0.60 -10.25
C MET A 198 7.60 -0.20 -10.09
N ASP A 199 8.46 -1.14 -9.70
CA ASP A 199 9.89 -0.93 -9.43
C ASP A 199 10.67 -2.24 -9.64
N GLU A 200 11.15 -2.42 -10.87
CA GLU A 200 11.94 -3.60 -11.31
C GLU A 200 13.20 -3.81 -10.46
N ASN A 201 13.94 -2.74 -10.14
CA ASN A 201 15.15 -2.86 -9.34
C ASN A 201 14.85 -3.35 -7.91
N LEU A 202 13.74 -2.90 -7.33
CA LEU A 202 13.31 -3.35 -6.02
C LEU A 202 12.81 -4.80 -6.06
N PHE A 203 12.15 -5.19 -7.15
CA PHE A 203 11.75 -6.58 -7.39
C PHE A 203 12.95 -7.51 -7.43
N ASP A 204 13.99 -7.20 -8.22
CA ASP A 204 15.21 -8.03 -8.33
C ASP A 204 15.85 -8.27 -6.95
N VAL A 205 15.99 -7.21 -6.15
CA VAL A 205 16.55 -7.31 -4.78
C VAL A 205 15.69 -8.18 -3.86
N ILE A 206 14.38 -8.16 -4.05
CA ILE A 206 13.44 -8.95 -3.25
C ILE A 206 13.44 -10.42 -3.72
N GLU A 207 13.54 -10.67 -5.02
CA GLU A 207 13.63 -12.01 -5.60
C GLU A 207 14.88 -12.72 -5.09
N ASP A 208 16.05 -12.07 -5.18
CA ASP A 208 17.32 -12.59 -4.63
C ASP A 208 17.18 -12.97 -3.15
N PHE A 209 16.52 -12.13 -2.35
CA PHE A 209 16.31 -12.38 -0.93
C PHE A 209 15.33 -13.54 -0.67
N ILE A 210 14.28 -13.67 -1.49
CA ILE A 210 13.31 -14.75 -1.38
C ILE A 210 13.99 -16.09 -1.70
N ASP A 211 14.82 -16.13 -2.74
CA ASP A 211 15.54 -17.33 -3.16
C ASP A 211 16.54 -17.78 -2.08
N GLU A 212 17.32 -16.85 -1.50
CA GLU A 212 18.19 -17.14 -0.36
C GLU A 212 17.40 -17.77 0.81
N LYS A 213 16.20 -17.24 1.11
CA LYS A 213 15.35 -17.77 2.19
C LYS A 213 14.76 -19.13 1.88
N ARG A 214 14.56 -19.47 0.60
CA ARG A 214 14.12 -20.81 0.17
C ARG A 214 15.26 -21.81 0.34
N GLU A 215 16.47 -21.46 -0.10
CA GLU A 215 17.68 -22.27 0.11
C GLU A 215 17.93 -22.53 1.60
N ASP A 216 17.87 -21.48 2.44
CA ASP A 216 17.97 -21.60 3.91
C ASP A 216 16.96 -22.61 4.49
N TYR A 217 15.75 -22.63 3.95
CA TYR A 217 14.69 -23.51 4.42
C TYR A 217 14.90 -24.97 3.96
N GLU A 218 15.38 -25.17 2.74
CA GLU A 218 15.75 -26.49 2.22
C GLU A 218 16.90 -27.10 3.02
N ASP A 219 17.98 -26.34 3.25
CA ASP A 219 19.11 -26.73 4.10
C ASP A 219 18.65 -27.08 5.53
N TRP A 220 17.74 -26.28 6.08
CA TRP A 220 17.16 -26.56 7.39
C TRP A 220 16.40 -27.88 7.39
N LEU A 221 15.58 -28.17 6.38
CA LEU A 221 14.85 -29.44 6.26
C LEU A 221 15.81 -30.64 6.19
N GLU A 222 16.85 -30.56 5.36
CA GLU A 222 17.86 -31.63 5.27
C GLU A 222 18.57 -31.88 6.60
N SER A 223 18.80 -30.84 7.38
CA SER A 223 19.43 -30.96 8.71
C SER A 223 18.57 -31.69 9.74
N GLN A 224 17.24 -31.68 9.57
CA GLN A 224 16.30 -32.36 10.48
C GLN A 224 16.10 -33.85 10.11
N GLU A 225 16.44 -34.25 8.89
CA GLU A 225 16.37 -35.64 8.42
C GLU A 225 17.60 -36.48 8.81
N ARG A 226 18.67 -35.84 9.29
CA ARG A 226 19.92 -36.46 9.78
C ARG A 226 19.88 -36.72 11.29
#